data_AF-A0A022PS22-F1
#
_entry.id   AF-A0A022PS22-F1
#
_cell.length_a   1.000
_cell.length_b   1.000
_cell.length_c   1.000
_cell.angle_alpha   90.00
_cell.angle_beta   90.00
_cell.angle_gamma   90.00
#
_symmetry.space_group_name_H-M   'P 1'
#
loop_
_entity.id
_entity.type
_entity.pdbx_description
1 polymer ?
#
loop_
_entity_poly.entity_id
_entity_poly.type
_entity_poly.pdbx_seq_one_letter_code
_entity_poly.pdbx_strand_id
1 'polypeptide(L)'
;MTENYIFFKVKTTDPNKYCVQQNIGILSPQSTCDVIVRMKAQEEIPQDRQSRDKFLIQCTAGSPAVPVKNITSEMFNKEVHFVEEFELGVVFDFPSQPQSSASESSEIHSSPEPAPLQEGPLNYISQ
;
A
#
# COMPACT_ATOMS: atom_id res chain seq x y z
N MET A 1 20.27 -18.87 9.49
CA MET A 1 19.54 -20.11 9.83
C MET A 1 19.97 -20.55 11.22
N THR A 2 19.05 -20.95 12.09
CA THR A 2 19.32 -21.28 13.51
C THR A 2 19.05 -22.77 13.79
N GLU A 3 19.72 -23.34 14.80
CA GLU A 3 19.49 -24.70 15.29
C GLU A 3 18.36 -24.79 16.35
N ASN A 4 17.83 -23.65 16.79
CA ASN A 4 16.77 -23.57 17.78
C ASN A 4 15.39 -23.44 17.13
N TYR A 5 14.36 -23.90 17.83
CA TYR A 5 12.99 -23.51 17.55
C TYR A 5 12.83 -22.02 17.86
N ILE A 6 12.12 -21.31 17.01
CA ILE A 6 11.86 -19.88 17.18
C ILE A 6 10.36 -19.66 17.32
N PHE A 7 9.96 -18.92 18.34
CA PHE A 7 8.61 -18.36 18.40
C PHE A 7 8.64 -16.99 17.75
N PHE A 8 7.67 -16.72 16.89
CA PHE A 8 7.54 -15.41 16.27
C PHE A 8 6.17 -14.80 16.55
N LYS A 9 6.13 -13.48 16.57
CA LYS A 9 4.92 -12.67 16.69
C LYS A 9 4.98 -11.48 15.74
N VAL A 10 3.91 -11.28 15.00
CA VAL A 10 3.73 -10.17 14.06
C VAL A 10 2.77 -9.17 14.67
N LYS A 11 3.19 -7.91 14.73
CA LYS A 11 2.41 -6.75 15.14
C LYS A 11 2.32 -5.76 13.98
N THR A 12 1.32 -4.90 14.01
CA THR A 12 1.16 -3.80 13.06
C THR A 12 0.75 -2.54 13.80
N THR A 13 1.14 -1.39 13.27
CA THR A 13 0.66 -0.09 13.76
C THR A 13 -0.79 0.19 13.39
N ASP A 14 -1.37 -0.52 12.42
CA ASP A 14 -2.77 -0.36 11.99
C ASP A 14 -3.49 -1.72 11.80
N PRO A 15 -3.96 -2.36 12.91
CA PRO A 15 -4.66 -3.64 12.83
C PRO A 15 -6.04 -3.54 12.18
N ASN A 16 -6.59 -2.34 12.03
CA ASN A 16 -7.88 -2.15 11.36
C ASN A 16 -7.71 -2.29 9.85
N LYS A 17 -6.61 -1.77 9.30
CA LYS A 17 -6.30 -1.80 7.87
C LYS A 17 -5.73 -3.12 7.36
N TYR A 18 -5.03 -3.88 8.19
CA TYR A 18 -4.41 -5.14 7.76
C TYR A 18 -5.01 -6.36 8.44
N CYS A 19 -5.07 -7.47 7.70
CA CYS A 19 -5.34 -8.80 8.25
C CYS A 19 -4.09 -9.66 8.09
N VAL A 20 -3.61 -10.22 9.19
CA VAL A 20 -2.45 -11.12 9.21
C VAL A 20 -2.94 -12.53 9.52
N GLN A 21 -2.72 -13.46 8.58
CA GLN A 21 -3.24 -14.82 8.72
C GLN A 21 -2.52 -15.62 9.81
N GLN A 22 -1.24 -15.32 10.05
CA GLN A 22 -0.44 -15.92 11.11
C GLN A 22 0.30 -14.83 11.89
N ASN A 23 -0.34 -14.32 12.94
CA ASN A 23 0.26 -13.30 13.79
C ASN A 23 1.17 -13.90 14.89
N ILE A 24 1.05 -15.18 15.20
CA ILE A 24 1.91 -15.91 16.14
C ILE A 24 2.18 -17.30 15.55
N GLY A 25 3.42 -17.78 15.67
CA GLY A 25 3.75 -19.12 15.21
C GLY A 25 5.07 -19.66 15.76
N ILE A 26 5.36 -20.90 15.37
CA ILE A 26 6.59 -21.62 15.70
C ILE A 26 7.30 -21.93 14.40
N LEU A 27 8.59 -21.60 14.34
CA LEU A 27 9.48 -21.96 13.27
C LEU A 27 10.43 -23.06 13.76
N SER A 28 10.49 -24.16 13.00
CA SER A 28 11.43 -25.24 13.29
C SER A 28 12.87 -24.82 12.94
N PRO A 29 13.88 -25.45 13.55
CA PRO A 29 15.28 -25.24 13.17
C PRO A 29 15.48 -25.34 11.66
N GLN A 30 16.32 -24.45 11.12
CA GLN A 30 16.71 -24.41 9.71
C GLN A 30 15.53 -24.37 8.70
N SER A 31 14.33 -23.99 9.14
CA SER A 31 13.12 -23.94 8.32
C SER A 31 12.71 -22.51 8.01
N THR A 32 11.80 -22.34 7.04
CA THR A 32 11.18 -21.07 6.67
C THR A 32 9.66 -21.14 6.83
N CYS A 33 9.02 -20.00 7.06
CA CYS A 33 7.56 -19.88 7.14
C CYS A 33 7.12 -18.60 6.43
N ASP A 34 6.03 -18.69 5.68
CA ASP A 34 5.45 -17.55 4.99
C ASP A 34 4.37 -16.89 5.84
N VAL A 35 4.57 -15.61 6.15
CA VAL A 35 3.56 -14.77 6.81
C VAL A 35 2.80 -13.99 5.74
N ILE A 36 1.50 -14.27 5.63
CA ILE A 36 0.64 -13.57 4.66
C ILE A 36 -0.03 -12.38 5.35
N VAL A 37 0.29 -11.20 4.85
CA VAL A 37 -0.35 -9.92 5.21
C VAL A 37 -1.25 -9.48 4.06
N ARG A 38 -2.51 -9.19 4.37
CA ARG A 38 -3.47 -8.65 3.39
C ARG A 38 -3.95 -7.28 3.85
N MET A 39 -3.85 -6.29 2.97
CA MET A 39 -4.52 -5.02 3.18
C MET A 39 -6.02 -5.22 2.95
N LYS A 40 -6.84 -4.69 3.85
CA LYS A 40 -8.30 -4.64 3.66
C LYS A 40 -8.63 -3.54 2.66
N ALA A 41 -9.78 -3.67 1.99
CA ALA A 41 -10.26 -2.65 1.09
C ALA A 41 -10.39 -1.32 1.85
N GLN A 42 -9.79 -0.26 1.31
CA GLN A 42 -9.89 1.09 1.86
C GLN A 42 -10.94 1.87 1.06
N GLU A 43 -11.74 2.69 1.74
CA GLU A 43 -12.71 3.56 1.08
C GLU A 43 -12.03 4.78 0.43
N GLU A 44 -10.92 5.24 0.99
CA GLU A 44 -10.18 6.40 0.52
C GLU A 44 -8.68 6.12 0.45
N ILE A 45 -8.05 6.51 -0.66
CA ILE A 45 -6.59 6.48 -0.81
C ILE A 45 -6.02 7.70 -0.08
N PRO A 46 -4.99 7.55 0.78
CA PRO A 46 -4.36 8.69 1.42
C PRO A 46 -3.94 9.75 0.39
N GLN A 47 -4.22 11.04 0.67
CA GLN A 47 -3.93 12.13 -0.27
C GLN A 47 -2.44 12.24 -0.60
N ASP A 48 -1.57 11.96 0.37
CA ASP A 48 -0.12 11.94 0.21
C ASP A 48 0.39 10.67 -0.49
N ARG A 49 -0.50 9.68 -0.73
CA ARG A 49 -0.17 8.37 -1.32
C ARG A 49 0.97 7.65 -0.60
N GLN A 50 1.18 7.97 0.68
CA GLN A 50 2.21 7.37 1.50
C GLN A 50 1.58 6.49 2.56
N SER A 51 2.34 5.48 3.00
CA SER A 51 2.01 4.73 4.20
C SER A 51 2.99 5.09 5.29
N ARG A 52 2.47 5.30 6.49
CA ARG A 52 3.26 5.38 7.73
C ARG A 52 3.17 4.09 8.52
N ASP A 53 2.48 3.10 7.98
CA ASP A 53 2.23 1.84 8.64
C ASP A 53 3.50 1.01 8.69
N LYS A 54 3.65 0.28 9.79
CA LYS A 54 4.79 -0.60 10.04
C LYS A 54 4.30 -1.96 10.51
N PHE A 55 5.04 -2.98 10.12
CA PHE A 55 4.97 -4.31 10.71
C PHE A 55 6.19 -4.53 11.57
N LEU A 56 5.97 -5.11 12.75
CA LEU A 56 7.03 -5.51 13.65
C LEU A 56 6.96 -7.02 13.83
N ILE A 57 8.03 -7.71 13.46
CA ILE A 57 8.21 -9.13 13.71
C ILE A 57 9.12 -9.26 14.92
N GLN A 58 8.62 -9.88 15.99
CA GLN A 58 9.40 -10.22 17.16
C GLN A 58 9.70 -11.72 17.14
N CYS A 59 10.94 -12.09 17.42
CA CYS A 59 11.41 -13.47 17.43
C CYS A 59 12.10 -13.77 18.76
N THR A 60 11.86 -14.94 19.34
CA THR A 60 12.54 -15.41 20.56
C THR A 60 12.82 -16.90 20.45
N ALA A 61 13.87 -17.38 21.12
CA ALA A 61 14.14 -18.80 21.21
C ALA A 61 13.00 -19.51 21.94
N GLY A 62 12.51 -20.60 21.36
CA GLY A 62 11.37 -21.36 21.84
C GLY A 62 11.68 -22.83 22.07
N SER A 63 10.69 -23.55 22.59
CA SER A 63 10.73 -25.00 22.80
C SER A 63 9.62 -25.68 21.98
N PRO A 64 9.88 -26.82 21.33
CA PRO A 64 8.87 -27.56 20.58
C PRO A 64 7.76 -28.14 21.48
N ALA A 65 7.98 -28.21 22.79
CA ALA A 65 6.99 -28.69 23.75
C ALA A 65 5.83 -27.70 23.99
N VAL A 66 6.01 -26.43 23.63
CA VAL A 66 4.97 -25.40 23.81
C VAL A 66 4.12 -25.33 22.54
N PRO A 67 2.82 -25.63 22.59
CA PRO A 67 1.96 -25.48 21.43
C PRO A 67 1.70 -23.99 21.12
N VAL A 68 1.45 -23.66 19.84
CA VAL A 68 1.23 -22.27 19.38
C VAL A 68 0.21 -21.51 20.23
N LYS A 69 -0.89 -22.17 20.62
CA LYS A 69 -1.96 -21.57 21.45
C LYS A 69 -1.52 -21.14 22.85
N ASN A 70 -0.41 -21.66 23.35
CA ASN A 70 0.16 -21.36 24.66
C ASN A 70 1.30 -20.32 24.58
N ILE A 71 1.64 -19.84 23.38
CA ILE A 71 2.61 -18.75 23.22
C ILE A 71 1.96 -17.46 23.70
N THR A 72 2.53 -16.84 24.73
CA THR A 72 2.00 -15.63 25.35
C THR A 72 2.82 -14.39 24.98
N SER A 73 2.26 -13.21 25.19
CA SER A 73 2.99 -11.94 24.96
C SER A 73 4.18 -11.75 25.90
N GLU A 74 4.16 -12.37 27.09
CA GLU A 74 5.24 -12.29 28.08
C GLU A 74 6.54 -12.90 27.57
N MET A 75 6.46 -13.97 26.78
CA MET A 75 7.62 -14.61 26.13
C MET A 75 8.38 -13.68 25.17
N PHE A 76 7.77 -12.57 24.75
CA PHE A 76 8.36 -11.54 23.91
C PHE A 76 8.71 -10.25 24.68
N ASN A 77 8.77 -10.30 26.02
CA ASN A 77 9.25 -9.19 26.83
C ASN A 77 10.79 -9.12 26.79
N LYS A 78 11.32 -8.04 26.19
CA LYS A 78 12.76 -7.77 26.04
C LYS A 78 13.51 -7.52 27.35
N GLU A 79 12.79 -7.18 28.42
CA GLU A 79 13.40 -6.99 29.75
C GLU A 79 13.81 -8.32 30.39
N VAL A 80 13.18 -9.43 29.96
CA VAL A 80 13.34 -10.76 30.56
C VAL A 80 13.92 -11.77 29.59
N HIS A 81 13.64 -11.62 28.28
CA HIS A 81 14.02 -12.56 27.24
C HIS A 81 14.87 -11.89 26.16
N PHE A 82 15.74 -12.69 25.52
CA PHE A 82 16.38 -12.27 24.28
C PHE A 82 15.36 -12.30 23.15
N VAL A 83 14.96 -11.12 22.67
CA VAL A 83 13.98 -10.96 21.60
C VAL A 83 14.59 -10.12 20.49
N GLU A 84 14.66 -10.70 19.30
CA GLU A 84 15.04 -9.99 18.09
C GLU A 84 13.81 -9.34 17.46
N GLU A 85 13.99 -8.14 16.91
CA GLU A 85 12.93 -7.33 16.36
C GLU A 85 13.29 -6.87 14.95
N PHE A 86 12.36 -7.10 14.02
CA PHE A 86 12.49 -6.71 12.62
C PHE A 86 11.32 -5.81 12.24
N GLU A 87 11.62 -4.55 11.93
CA GLU A 87 10.62 -3.57 11.49
C GLU A 87 10.58 -3.51 9.96
N LEU A 88 9.38 -3.60 9.40
CA LEU A 88 9.11 -3.51 7.97
C LEU A 88 8.16 -2.35 7.71
N GLY A 89 8.61 -1.35 6.97
CA GLY A 89 7.76 -0.24 6.51
C GLY A 89 6.86 -0.66 5.35
N VAL A 90 5.63 -0.17 5.33
CA VAL A 90 4.73 -0.34 4.18
C VAL A 90 4.98 0.78 3.17
N VAL A 91 5.02 0.45 1.89
CA VAL A 91 5.11 1.42 0.79
C VAL A 91 3.95 1.16 -0.15
N PHE A 92 3.27 2.24 -0.56
CA PHE A 92 2.25 2.14 -1.60
C PHE A 92 2.87 2.45 -2.95
N ASP A 93 2.72 1.51 -3.86
CA ASP A 93 3.08 1.68 -5.26
C ASP A 93 1.79 1.87 -6.06
N PHE A 94 1.66 3.04 -6.69
CA PHE A 94 0.52 3.36 -7.54
C PHE A 94 1.03 3.39 -8.99
N PRO A 95 0.38 2.66 -9.91
CA PRO A 95 0.81 2.66 -11.30
C PRO A 95 0.77 4.09 -11.85
N SER A 96 1.84 4.47 -12.56
CA SER A 96 1.85 5.74 -13.30
C SER A 96 0.69 5.74 -14.29
N GLN A 97 -0.12 6.79 -14.27
CA GLN A 97 -1.19 6.96 -15.24
C GLN A 97 -0.55 6.90 -16.65
N PRO A 98 -1.01 6.03 -17.57
CA PRO A 98 -0.48 6.01 -18.92
C PRO A 98 -0.71 7.39 -19.52
N GLN A 99 0.37 8.12 -19.83
CA GLN A 99 0.29 9.39 -20.53
C GLN A 99 -0.31 9.11 -21.91
N SER A 100 -1.61 9.36 -22.06
CA SER A 100 -2.27 9.35 -23.35
C SER A 100 -1.72 10.52 -24.15
N SER A 101 -0.71 10.26 -24.97
CA SER A 101 -0.17 11.21 -25.94
C SER A 101 -1.15 11.34 -27.11
N ALA A 102 -2.25 12.06 -26.90
CA ALA A 102 -3.02 12.64 -27.99
C ALA A 102 -2.77 14.15 -27.95
N SER A 103 -1.77 14.58 -28.73
CA SER A 103 -1.60 15.99 -29.07
C SER A 103 -2.82 16.46 -29.84
N GLU A 104 -3.68 17.26 -29.22
CA GLU A 104 -4.62 18.10 -29.97
C GLU A 104 -4.21 19.56 -29.71
N SER A 105 -3.31 20.03 -30.57
CA SER A 105 -3.10 21.46 -30.74
C SER A 105 -4.30 22.00 -31.53
N SER A 106 -5.08 22.86 -30.92
CA SER A 106 -5.98 23.78 -31.63
C SER A 106 -5.97 25.09 -30.87
N GLU A 107 -5.17 26.02 -31.38
CA GLU A 107 -5.00 27.37 -30.89
C GLU A 107 -6.34 28.12 -30.92
N ILE A 108 -6.83 28.50 -29.74
CA ILE A 108 -7.87 29.53 -29.62
C ILE A 108 -7.12 30.86 -29.61
N HIS A 109 -7.18 31.62 -30.70
CA HIS A 109 -6.84 33.04 -30.65
C HIS A 109 -7.99 33.89 -31.21
N SER A 110 -8.49 34.75 -30.32
CA SER A 110 -9.60 35.69 -30.48
C SER A 110 -9.32 36.82 -31.47
N SER A 111 -10.44 37.37 -31.99
CA SER A 111 -10.63 38.54 -32.87
C SER A 111 -10.02 39.87 -32.38
N PRO A 112 -9.85 40.91 -33.22
CA PRO A 112 -10.91 41.95 -33.35
C PRO A 112 -11.10 42.60 -34.76
N GLU A 113 -12.25 43.30 -34.94
CA GLU A 113 -12.76 44.06 -36.11
C GLU A 113 -12.09 45.45 -36.29
N PRO A 114 -12.22 46.21 -37.43
CA PRO A 114 -13.48 46.90 -37.87
C PRO A 114 -13.75 47.04 -39.41
N ALA A 115 -15.00 47.43 -39.75
CA ALA A 115 -15.66 47.67 -41.08
C ALA A 115 -15.24 49.01 -41.80
N PRO A 116 -15.84 49.54 -42.94
CA PRO A 116 -17.16 49.24 -43.57
C PRO A 116 -17.39 49.48 -45.12
N LEU A 117 -18.65 49.24 -45.58
CA LEU A 117 -19.41 49.67 -46.81
C LEU A 117 -18.99 49.08 -48.19
N GLN A 118 -19.85 48.58 -49.10
CA GLN A 118 -21.05 49.20 -49.70
C GLN A 118 -21.90 48.21 -50.57
N GLU A 119 -23.24 48.30 -50.42
CA GLU A 119 -24.38 48.12 -51.37
C GLU A 119 -24.44 46.94 -52.38
N GLY A 120 -25.45 46.07 -52.30
CA GLY A 120 -26.62 46.14 -53.19
C GLY A 120 -27.23 44.74 -53.52
N PRO A 121 -28.47 44.63 -54.05
CA PRO A 121 -29.43 43.60 -53.61
C PRO A 121 -29.73 42.49 -54.63
N LEU A 122 -30.28 41.36 -54.15
CA LEU A 122 -31.55 40.70 -54.55
C LEU A 122 -31.53 39.17 -54.46
N ASN A 123 -32.41 38.65 -53.60
CA ASN A 123 -33.49 37.69 -53.89
C ASN A 123 -33.25 36.53 -54.89
N TYR A 124 -33.41 35.27 -54.44
CA TYR A 124 -34.52 34.36 -54.81
C TYR A 124 -34.17 32.86 -54.57
N ILE A 125 -34.86 32.27 -53.59
CA ILE A 125 -35.53 30.94 -53.50
C ILE A 125 -34.79 29.62 -53.87
N SER A 126 -34.95 28.68 -52.92
CA SER A 126 -35.03 27.21 -53.02
C SER A 126 -35.24 26.59 -54.42
N GLN A 127 -34.61 25.43 -54.61
CA GLN A 127 -35.26 24.11 -54.61
C GLN A 127 -34.26 23.07 -54.11
#